data_AF-A0A9E2I0K4-F1
#
_entry.id   AF-A0A9E2I0K4-F1
#
_cell.length_a   1.000
_cell.length_b   1.000
_cell.length_c   1.000
_cell.angle_alpha   90.00
_cell.angle_beta   90.00
_cell.angle_gamma   90.00
#
_symmetry.space_group_name_H-M   'P 1'
#
loop_
_entity.id
_entity.type
_entity.pdbx_description
1 polymer ?
#
loop_
_entity_poly.entity_id
_entity_poly.type
_entity_poly.pdbx_seq_one_letter_code
_entity_poly.pdbx_strand_id
1 'polypeptide(L)'
;MSDENEKGGDASSSIWNYGKSASMLNASKSDMDEVRKEMIRFALKHNIRDIRTYSGYKGDLLVEITTLDANLLPVLIAHAEYLGMKTAVKEQSSTQIHELYCITHDEEVYGLKE
;
A
#
# COMPACT_ATOMS: atom_id res chain seq x y z
N MET A 1 65.86 -16.40 -9.90
CA MET A 1 65.31 -16.69 -11.23
C MET A 1 63.97 -16.00 -11.29
N SER A 2 63.88 -15.07 -12.22
CA SER A 2 62.74 -14.19 -12.51
C SER A 2 61.59 -14.95 -13.15
N ASP A 3 60.52 -14.19 -13.43
CA ASP A 3 59.33 -14.44 -14.25
C ASP A 3 58.09 -14.70 -13.38
N GLU A 4 57.40 -13.67 -12.89
CA GLU A 4 56.50 -12.76 -13.65
C GLU A 4 55.48 -13.52 -14.50
N ASN A 5 54.21 -13.49 -14.08
CA ASN A 5 53.15 -13.09 -15.00
C ASN A 5 51.94 -12.52 -14.23
N GLU A 6 51.73 -11.22 -14.44
CA GLU A 6 50.57 -10.45 -14.02
C GLU A 6 49.31 -10.85 -14.81
N LYS A 7 48.14 -10.62 -14.18
CA LYS A 7 46.87 -10.11 -14.74
C LYS A 7 45.77 -10.50 -13.76
N GLY A 8 45.02 -9.60 -13.14
CA GLY A 8 44.66 -8.23 -13.48
C GLY A 8 43.20 -8.07 -13.04
N GLY A 9 42.86 -6.99 -12.36
CA GLY A 9 41.48 -6.76 -11.94
C GLY A 9 41.35 -5.85 -10.73
N ASP A 10 41.85 -4.63 -10.89
CA ASP A 10 41.60 -3.50 -10.01
C ASP A 10 40.12 -3.10 -10.11
N ALA A 11 39.38 -3.14 -9.00
CA ALA A 11 38.11 -2.43 -8.85
C ALA A 11 37.70 -2.40 -7.38
N SER A 12 38.20 -1.38 -6.68
CA SER A 12 37.38 -0.53 -5.81
C SER A 12 36.33 -1.29 -4.99
N SER A 13 36.74 -1.88 -3.86
CA SER A 13 35.81 -2.11 -2.76
C SER A 13 35.48 -0.74 -2.15
N SER A 14 34.63 -0.02 -2.87
CA SER A 14 34.11 1.28 -2.50
C SER A 14 33.55 1.17 -1.10
N ILE A 15 34.28 1.81 -0.20
CA ILE A 15 33.83 2.36 1.06
C ILE A 15 32.36 2.76 0.88
N TRP A 16 31.45 1.95 1.41
CA TRP A 16 30.07 2.35 1.65
C TRP A 16 30.15 3.39 2.75
N ASN A 17 30.54 4.60 2.34
CA ASN A 17 30.40 5.79 3.14
C ASN A 17 28.96 5.79 3.60
N TYR A 18 28.82 5.77 4.92
CA TYR A 18 27.63 6.06 5.69
C TYR A 18 27.01 7.34 5.11
N GLY A 19 26.21 7.17 4.06
CA GLY A 19 25.40 8.22 3.50
C GLY A 19 24.45 8.55 4.61
N LYS A 20 24.59 9.76 5.19
CA LYS A 20 23.61 10.39 6.08
C LYS A 20 22.24 9.96 5.62
N SER A 21 21.67 8.98 6.30
CA SER A 21 20.33 8.53 6.00
C SER A 21 19.47 9.77 6.21
N ALA A 22 18.58 10.06 5.26
CA ALA A 22 17.62 11.15 5.37
C ALA A 22 16.58 10.82 6.48
N SER A 23 17.03 10.48 7.68
CA SER A 23 16.24 10.01 8.82
C SER A 23 15.62 11.16 9.61
N MET A 24 15.54 12.34 9.01
CA MET A 24 14.76 13.47 9.53
C MET A 24 13.90 14.09 8.43
N LEU A 25 13.39 13.28 7.50
CA LEU A 25 12.04 13.58 7.06
C LEU A 25 11.18 13.35 8.30
N ASN A 26 10.53 14.41 8.78
CA ASN A 26 9.37 14.23 9.64
C ASN A 26 8.56 13.14 8.97
N ALA A 27 8.44 11.97 9.59
CA ALA A 27 7.38 11.06 9.22
C ALA A 27 6.14 11.95 9.40
N SER A 28 5.61 12.47 8.28
CA SER A 28 4.27 13.02 8.29
C SER A 28 3.49 11.94 8.97
N LYS A 29 2.72 12.33 9.98
CA LYS A 29 1.99 11.44 10.85
C LYS A 29 0.94 10.75 9.98
N SER A 30 1.37 9.82 9.13
CA SER A 30 0.56 8.93 8.30
C SER A 30 0.11 7.83 9.25
N ASP A 31 -0.48 8.25 10.36
CA ASP A 31 -1.20 7.33 11.20
C ASP A 31 -2.41 6.98 10.36
N MET A 32 -2.34 5.81 9.73
CA MET A 32 -3.47 5.29 8.99
C MET A 32 -4.67 5.30 9.93
N ASP A 33 -5.72 6.02 9.54
CA ASP A 33 -6.95 6.12 10.31
C ASP A 33 -7.43 4.73 10.80
N GLU A 34 -7.93 4.68 12.04
CA GLU A 34 -8.28 3.44 12.72
C GLU A 34 -9.37 2.67 11.96
N VAL A 35 -10.27 3.37 11.27
CA VAL A 35 -11.29 2.78 10.40
C VAL A 35 -10.65 1.93 9.30
N ARG A 36 -9.60 2.46 8.64
CA ARG A 36 -8.88 1.73 7.58
C ARG A 36 -8.09 0.55 8.15
N LYS A 37 -7.43 0.74 9.30
CA LYS A 37 -6.73 -0.35 9.99
C LYS A 37 -7.72 -1.48 10.33
N GLU A 38 -8.92 -1.15 10.79
CA GLU A 38 -9.96 -2.12 11.10
C GLU A 38 -10.44 -2.87 9.86
N MET A 39 -10.73 -2.17 8.76
CA MET A 39 -11.12 -2.81 7.50
C MET A 39 -10.03 -3.78 6.98
N ILE A 40 -8.76 -3.38 7.07
CA ILE A 40 -7.63 -4.23 6.67
C ILE A 40 -7.53 -5.46 7.58
N ARG A 41 -7.62 -5.28 8.91
CA ARG A 41 -7.62 -6.39 9.88
C ARG A 41 -8.77 -7.36 9.63
N PHE A 42 -9.95 -6.86 9.25
CA PHE A 42 -11.09 -7.69 8.90
C PHE A 42 -10.83 -8.49 7.62
N ALA A 43 -10.41 -7.83 6.55
CA ALA A 43 -10.15 -8.47 5.27
C ALA A 43 -9.07 -9.57 5.36
N LEU A 44 -8.02 -9.36 6.16
CA LEU A 44 -6.95 -10.35 6.39
C LEU A 44 -7.42 -11.64 7.10
N LYS A 45 -8.63 -11.67 7.68
CA LYS A 45 -9.23 -12.90 8.23
C LYS A 45 -9.80 -13.82 7.15
N HIS A 46 -9.86 -13.35 5.90
CA HIS A 46 -10.43 -14.05 4.77
C HIS A 46 -9.36 -14.39 3.73
N ASN A 47 -9.69 -15.32 2.82
CA ASN A 47 -8.80 -15.72 1.74
C ASN A 47 -8.82 -14.71 0.59
N ILE A 48 -8.16 -13.57 0.80
CA ILE A 48 -7.98 -12.52 -0.20
C ILE A 48 -6.66 -12.70 -0.95
N ARG A 49 -6.57 -12.13 -2.14
CA ARG A 49 -5.37 -12.18 -2.98
C ARG A 49 -4.39 -11.06 -2.66
N ASP A 50 -4.88 -9.85 -2.46
CA ASP A 50 -4.06 -8.65 -2.29
C ASP A 50 -4.82 -7.55 -1.54
N ILE A 51 -4.09 -6.66 -0.87
CA ILE A 51 -4.59 -5.42 -0.27
C ILE A 51 -3.64 -4.28 -0.63
N ARG A 52 -4.20 -3.16 -1.09
CA ARG A 52 -3.45 -1.92 -1.32
C ARG A 52 -4.16 -0.77 -0.64
N THR A 53 -3.38 0.22 -0.22
CA THR A 53 -3.92 1.45 0.36
C THR A 53 -3.39 2.64 -0.41
N TYR A 54 -4.27 3.59 -0.71
CA TYR A 54 -3.91 4.81 -1.41
C TYR A 54 -4.28 6.02 -0.54
N SER A 55 -3.36 6.98 -0.48
CA SER A 55 -3.60 8.28 0.13
C SER A 55 -3.88 9.34 -0.92
N GLY A 56 -4.94 10.14 -0.75
CA GLY A 56 -5.10 11.41 -1.47
C GLY A 56 -5.66 11.34 -2.89
N TYR A 57 -6.43 10.33 -3.25
CA TYR A 57 -7.14 10.36 -4.54
C TYR A 57 -8.35 11.29 -4.42
N LYS A 58 -8.23 12.51 -4.97
CA LYS A 58 -9.26 13.58 -4.86
C LYS A 58 -9.69 13.87 -3.41
N GLY A 59 -8.75 13.83 -2.47
CA GLY A 59 -9.04 14.03 -1.05
C GLY A 59 -9.83 12.89 -0.41
N ASP A 60 -9.81 11.71 -1.01
CA ASP A 60 -10.27 10.48 -0.38
C ASP A 60 -9.09 9.52 -0.15
N LEU A 61 -9.23 8.69 0.87
CA LEU A 61 -8.34 7.58 1.22
C LEU A 61 -9.01 6.28 0.81
N LEU A 62 -8.25 5.38 0.18
CA LEU A 62 -8.78 4.14 -0.35
C LEU A 62 -8.08 2.93 0.26
N VAL A 63 -8.87 1.88 0.48
CA VAL A 63 -8.40 0.50 0.70
C VAL A 63 -8.94 -0.34 -0.47
N GLU A 64 -8.05 -0.85 -1.30
CA GLU A 64 -8.37 -1.79 -2.38
C GLU A 64 -8.13 -3.21 -1.88
N ILE A 65 -9.15 -4.06 -1.97
CA ILE A 65 -9.09 -5.48 -1.61
C ILE A 65 -9.34 -6.29 -2.87
N THR A 66 -8.40 -7.16 -3.22
CA THR A 66 -8.53 -8.05 -4.37
C THR A 66 -8.87 -9.47 -3.90
N THR A 67 -9.90 -10.08 -4.47
CA THR A 67 -10.30 -11.46 -4.19
C THR A 67 -10.68 -12.22 -5.46
N LEU A 68 -10.60 -13.55 -5.41
CA LEU A 68 -11.13 -14.46 -6.42
C LEU A 68 -12.48 -15.06 -5.99
N ASP A 69 -12.88 -14.88 -4.73
CA ASP A 69 -14.15 -15.39 -4.20
C ASP A 69 -15.23 -14.32 -4.27
N ALA A 70 -16.16 -14.48 -5.21
CA ALA A 70 -17.31 -13.60 -5.36
C ALA A 70 -18.23 -13.59 -4.13
N ASN A 71 -18.30 -14.68 -3.36
CA ASN A 71 -19.15 -14.77 -2.16
C ASN A 71 -18.59 -13.95 -1.00
N LEU A 72 -17.31 -13.59 -1.06
CA LEU A 72 -16.67 -12.76 -0.04
C LEU A 72 -17.01 -11.27 -0.24
N LEU A 73 -17.33 -10.83 -1.46
CA LEU A 73 -17.63 -9.42 -1.73
C LEU A 73 -18.76 -8.86 -0.86
N PRO A 74 -19.94 -9.49 -0.75
CA PRO A 74 -21.02 -8.96 0.09
C PRO A 74 -20.62 -8.83 1.57
N VAL A 75 -19.78 -9.75 2.07
CA VAL A 75 -19.30 -9.73 3.46
C VAL A 75 -18.36 -8.56 3.69
N LEU A 76 -17.42 -8.32 2.77
CA LEU A 76 -16.50 -7.19 2.84
C LEU A 76 -17.24 -5.85 2.68
N ILE A 77 -18.20 -5.77 1.76
CA ILE A 77 -19.02 -4.57 1.54
C ILE A 77 -19.82 -4.24 2.80
N ALA A 78 -20.54 -5.22 3.38
CA ALA A 78 -21.33 -5.00 4.59
C ALA A 78 -20.46 -4.52 5.76
N HIS A 79 -19.23 -5.04 5.90
CA HIS A 79 -18.32 -4.57 6.94
C HIS A 79 -17.78 -3.16 6.66
N ALA A 80 -17.44 -2.84 5.42
CA ALA A 80 -17.02 -1.49 5.04
C ALA A 80 -18.14 -0.45 5.26
N GLU A 81 -19.38 -0.78 4.92
CA GLU A 81 -20.56 0.06 5.17
C GLU A 81 -20.82 0.25 6.67
N TYR A 82 -20.65 -0.81 7.48
CA TYR A 82 -20.73 -0.72 8.95
C TYR A 82 -19.70 0.26 9.53
N LEU A 83 -18.50 0.29 8.93
CA LEU A 83 -17.43 1.23 9.26
C LEU A 83 -17.65 2.65 8.70
N GLY A 84 -18.76 2.90 8.00
CA GLY A 84 -19.09 4.21 7.41
C GLY A 84 -18.33 4.51 6.11
N MET A 85 -17.69 3.52 5.50
CA MET A 85 -16.96 3.68 4.23
C MET A 85 -17.92 3.59 3.05
N LYS A 86 -17.63 4.32 1.97
CA LYS A 86 -18.27 4.09 0.67
C LYS A 86 -17.56 2.95 -0.05
N THR A 87 -18.28 2.17 -0.85
CA THR A 87 -17.70 1.04 -1.58
C THR A 87 -17.93 1.13 -3.08
N ALA A 88 -16.95 0.69 -3.88
CA ALA A 88 -17.10 0.47 -5.31
C ALA A 88 -16.48 -0.89 -5.69
N VAL A 89 -17.11 -1.61 -6.62
CA VAL A 89 -16.62 -2.92 -7.09
C VAL A 89 -16.24 -2.81 -8.55
N LYS A 90 -15.09 -3.38 -8.89
CA LYS A 90 -14.63 -3.56 -10.26
C LYS A 90 -14.41 -5.04 -10.50
N GLU A 91 -15.11 -5.58 -11.50
CA GLU A 91 -15.01 -6.98 -11.90
C GLU A 91 -14.25 -7.11 -13.21
N GLN A 92 -13.28 -8.01 -13.25
CA GLN A 92 -12.58 -8.39 -14.48
C GLN A 92 -13.05 -9.78 -14.92
N SER A 93 -14.04 -9.82 -15.82
CA SER A 93 -14.70 -11.06 -16.24
C SER A 93 -13.74 -12.10 -16.85
N SER A 94 -12.63 -11.67 -17.44
CA SER A 94 -11.64 -12.55 -18.08
C SER A 94 -10.73 -13.28 -17.09
N THR A 95 -10.56 -12.75 -15.88
CA THR A 95 -9.61 -13.27 -14.87
C THR A 95 -10.30 -13.73 -13.59
N GLN A 96 -11.62 -13.55 -13.49
CA GLN A 96 -12.41 -13.77 -12.27
C GLN A 96 -11.85 -13.01 -11.05
N ILE A 97 -11.17 -11.88 -11.32
CA ILE A 97 -10.65 -11.02 -10.27
C ILE A 97 -11.71 -9.99 -9.91
N HIS A 98 -11.97 -9.90 -8.60
CA HIS A 98 -12.85 -8.89 -8.02
C HIS A 98 -12.00 -7.90 -7.21
N GLU A 99 -12.11 -6.63 -7.55
CA GLU A 99 -11.46 -5.52 -6.86
C GLU A 99 -12.54 -4.72 -6.11
N LEU A 100 -12.48 -4.72 -4.78
CA LEU A 100 -13.33 -3.89 -3.91
C LEU A 100 -12.54 -2.66 -3.46
N TYR A 101 -13.08 -1.48 -3.68
CA TYR A 101 -12.54 -0.22 -3.20
C TYR A 101 -13.39 0.30 -2.04
N CYS A 102 -12.82 0.37 -0.85
CA CYS A 102 -13.41 0.99 0.33
C CYS A 102 -12.83 2.40 0.49
N ILE A 103 -13.70 3.41 0.57
CA ILE A 103 -13.37 4.83 0.42
C ILE A 103 -13.78 5.58 1.69
N THR A 104 -12.84 6.30 2.28
CA THR A 104 -13.05 7.22 3.41
C THR A 104 -12.64 8.62 2.99
N HIS A 105 -13.41 9.63 3.36
CA HIS A 105 -13.09 11.02 3.05
C HIS A 105 -11.90 11.51 3.89
N ASP A 106 -11.03 12.33 3.29
CA ASP A 106 -9.90 12.96 3.96
C ASP A 106 -9.99 14.48 3.81
N GLU A 107 -10.54 15.09 4.86
CA GLU A 107 -10.79 16.52 4.94
C GLU A 107 -9.48 17.34 4.95
N GLU A 108 -8.36 16.75 5.39
CA GLU A 108 -7.08 17.45 5.49
C GLU A 108 -6.50 17.81 4.12
N VAL A 109 -6.82 17.02 3.07
CA VAL A 109 -6.29 17.24 1.72
C VAL A 109 -6.76 18.57 1.10
N TYR A 110 -7.93 19.06 1.49
CA TYR A 110 -8.48 20.32 0.99
C TYR A 110 -8.22 21.53 1.90
N GLY A 111 -7.59 21.34 3.06
CA GLY A 111 -7.19 22.38 4.01
C GLY A 111 -6.02 23.23 3.51
N LEU A 112 -6.09 23.75 2.28
CA LEU A 112 -4.99 24.48 1.64
C LEU A 112 -4.92 25.97 2.03
N LYS A 113 -5.81 26.46 2.90
CA LYS A 113 -5.77 27.84 3.42
C LYS A 113 -6.38 27.93 4.83
N GLU A 114 -5.58 28.42 5.77
CA GLU A 114 -6.05 29.31 6.84
C GLU A 114 -5.84 30.76 6.39
#